data_AF-A0AA41HG43-F1
#
_entry.id   AF-A0AA41HG43-F1
#
_cell.length_a   1.000
_cell.length_b   1.000
_cell.length_c   1.000
_cell.angle_alpha   90.00
_cell.angle_beta   90.00
_cell.angle_gamma   90.00
#
_symmetry.space_group_name_H-M   'P 1'
#
loop_
_entity.id
_entity.type
_entity.pdbx_description
1 polymer ?
#
loop_
_entity_poly.entity_id
_entity_poly.type
_entity_poly.pdbx_seq_one_letter_code
_entity_poly.pdbx_strand_id
1 'polypeptide(L)'
;MHNWRKVEGSGSYPHFEAMADDFNNELSLLEKYAGQLEPQSLAINQCEISYINKIAIESEAERDLAKWVTLWAGKQIESESIGFSLRHVFRRDNGSPYARMFIDCGSGMDVKGRPTFGLTISMRGAPLETTIASAMDFMIYGRSAIVKKFSEITTPYAHEKWGIKNV
;
A
#
# COMPACT_ATOMS: atom_id res chain seq x y z
N MET A 1 7.23 5.31 -11.99
CA MET A 1 6.24 5.24 -10.89
C MET A 1 5.02 4.55 -11.46
N HIS A 2 4.78 3.28 -11.07
CA HIS A 2 3.56 2.56 -11.48
C HIS A 2 2.44 2.89 -10.52
N ASN A 3 1.33 3.40 -11.04
CA ASN A 3 0.18 3.77 -10.24
C ASN A 3 -0.99 2.86 -10.56
N TRP A 4 -1.42 2.12 -9.54
CA TRP A 4 -2.54 1.21 -9.59
C TRP A 4 -3.83 1.99 -9.33
N ARG A 5 -4.59 2.30 -10.39
CA ARG A 5 -5.97 2.76 -10.23
C ARG A 5 -6.89 1.83 -11.01
N LYS A 6 -8.04 1.51 -10.42
CA LYS A 6 -9.15 0.92 -11.19
C LYS A 6 -9.48 1.89 -12.31
N VAL A 7 -9.18 1.52 -13.54
CA VAL A 7 -9.67 2.24 -14.72
C VAL A 7 -11.14 1.87 -14.87
N GLU A 8 -12.02 2.88 -14.83
CA GLU A 8 -13.46 2.68 -15.08
C GLU A 8 -13.62 1.87 -16.38
N GLY A 9 -14.32 0.74 -16.31
CA GLY A 9 -14.58 -0.14 -17.46
C GLY A 9 -13.74 -1.42 -17.55
N SER A 10 -12.66 -1.57 -16.76
CA SER A 10 -11.97 -2.85 -16.61
C SER A 10 -12.58 -3.65 -15.45
N GLY A 11 -13.24 -4.77 -15.76
CA GLY A 11 -14.07 -5.53 -14.83
C GLY A 11 -13.31 -6.26 -13.70
N SER A 12 -11.97 -6.28 -13.71
CA SER A 12 -11.16 -6.94 -12.69
C SER A 12 -9.94 -6.09 -12.33
N TYR A 13 -9.59 -6.07 -11.04
CA TYR A 13 -8.30 -5.57 -10.59
C TYR A 13 -7.19 -6.44 -11.22
N PRO A 14 -6.16 -5.87 -11.87
CA PRO A 14 -5.03 -6.66 -12.37
C PRO A 14 -4.34 -7.37 -11.20
N HIS A 15 -3.87 -8.60 -11.39
CA HIS A 15 -3.18 -9.31 -10.31
C HIS A 15 -1.79 -8.69 -10.06
N PHE A 16 -1.35 -8.68 -8.79
CA PHE A 16 -0.05 -8.09 -8.42
C PHE A 16 1.10 -8.72 -9.20
N GLU A 17 0.99 -10.02 -9.45
CA GLU A 17 1.99 -10.83 -10.13
C GLU A 17 2.25 -10.30 -11.55
N ALA A 18 1.19 -10.06 -12.33
CA ALA A 18 1.31 -9.49 -13.68
C ALA A 18 1.92 -8.09 -13.66
N MET A 19 1.56 -7.27 -12.67
CA MET A 19 2.15 -5.93 -12.51
C MET A 19 3.61 -5.98 -12.11
N ALA A 20 3.99 -6.91 -11.23
CA ALA A 20 5.36 -7.11 -10.81
C ALA A 20 6.22 -7.55 -12.00
N ASP A 21 5.69 -8.41 -12.86
CA ASP A 21 6.35 -8.84 -14.10
C ASP A 21 6.55 -7.67 -15.07
N ASP A 22 5.50 -6.87 -15.32
CA ASP A 22 5.58 -5.68 -16.18
C ASP A 22 6.60 -4.68 -15.64
N PHE A 23 6.57 -4.41 -14.34
CA PHE A 23 7.52 -3.50 -13.70
C PHE A 23 8.96 -4.01 -13.79
N ASN A 24 9.18 -5.31 -13.60
CA ASN A 24 10.50 -5.93 -13.76
C ASN A 24 11.02 -5.80 -15.18
N ASN A 25 10.15 -6.00 -16.19
CA ASN A 25 10.48 -5.83 -17.60
C ASN A 25 10.89 -4.39 -17.90
N GLU A 26 10.16 -3.40 -17.36
CA GLU A 26 10.49 -1.99 -17.54
C GLU A 26 11.79 -1.59 -16.84
N LEU A 27 12.06 -2.07 -15.63
CA LEU A 27 13.33 -1.84 -14.94
C LEU A 27 14.50 -2.44 -15.73
N SER A 28 14.32 -3.64 -16.29
CA SER A 28 15.32 -4.29 -17.13
C SER A 28 15.58 -3.52 -18.42
N LEU A 29 14.53 -2.95 -19.03
CA LEU A 29 14.64 -2.09 -20.20
C LEU A 29 15.40 -0.79 -19.86
N LEU A 30 15.10 -0.19 -18.70
CA LEU A 30 15.79 1.00 -18.22
C LEU A 30 17.27 0.74 -17.97
N GLU A 31 17.63 -0.38 -17.31
CA GLU A 31 19.03 -0.76 -17.09
C GLU A 31 19.76 -0.98 -18.41
N LYS A 32 19.14 -1.71 -19.35
CA LYS A 32 19.71 -1.93 -20.68
C LYS A 32 19.96 -0.62 -21.41
N TYR A 33 19.03 0.32 -21.35
CA TYR A 33 19.18 1.63 -21.97
C TYR A 33 20.29 2.46 -21.30
N ALA A 34 20.32 2.50 -19.96
CA ALA A 34 21.37 3.18 -19.22
C ALA A 34 22.77 2.62 -19.55
N GLY A 35 22.88 1.29 -19.66
CA GLY A 35 24.09 0.58 -20.06
C GLY A 35 24.61 0.93 -21.47
N GLN A 36 23.75 1.48 -22.35
CA GLN A 36 24.18 1.98 -23.67
C GLN A 36 24.85 3.36 -23.58
N LEU A 37 24.51 4.16 -22.56
CA LEU A 37 25.06 5.49 -22.35
C LEU A 37 26.37 5.43 -21.57
N GLU A 38 26.38 4.63 -20.50
CA GLU A 38 27.55 4.37 -19.68
C GLU A 38 27.49 2.93 -19.15
N PRO A 39 28.60 2.15 -19.14
CA PRO A 39 28.61 0.77 -18.67
C PRO A 39 28.42 0.66 -17.14
N GLN A 40 27.22 0.96 -16.66
CA GLN A 40 26.84 0.85 -15.26
C GLN A 40 25.47 0.17 -15.13
N SER A 41 25.34 -0.68 -14.10
CA SER A 41 24.07 -1.27 -13.69
C SER A 41 23.28 -0.30 -12.81
N LEU A 42 21.96 -0.48 -12.76
CA LEU A 42 21.13 0.31 -11.85
C LEU A 42 21.46 -0.06 -10.40
N ALA A 43 21.82 0.93 -9.59
CA ALA A 43 22.04 0.77 -8.16
C ALA A 43 20.76 1.12 -7.38
N ILE A 44 19.89 0.13 -7.18
CA ILE A 44 18.61 0.33 -6.47
C ILE A 44 18.86 0.38 -4.97
N ASN A 45 18.73 1.56 -4.36
CA ASN A 45 18.96 1.77 -2.93
C ASN A 45 17.66 1.88 -2.10
N GLN A 46 16.51 2.00 -2.77
CA GLN A 46 15.21 2.10 -2.11
C GLN A 46 14.11 1.53 -3.00
N CYS A 47 13.23 0.76 -2.37
CA CYS A 47 12.00 0.22 -2.95
C CYS A 47 10.81 0.73 -2.15
N GLU A 48 9.67 0.92 -2.82
CA GLU A 48 8.42 1.30 -2.18
C GLU A 48 7.23 0.65 -2.88
N ILE A 49 6.36 0.03 -2.07
CA ILE A 49 5.07 -0.51 -2.50
C ILE A 49 3.98 0.10 -1.62
N SER A 50 2.85 0.47 -2.23
CA SER A 50 1.74 1.13 -1.55
C SER A 50 0.39 0.54 -1.97
N TYR A 51 -0.46 0.24 -0.99
CA TYR A 51 -1.85 -0.12 -1.20
C TYR A 51 -2.70 1.05 -0.75
N ILE A 52 -3.46 1.63 -1.68
CA ILE A 52 -4.31 2.80 -1.44
C ILE A 52 -5.77 2.38 -1.59
N ASN A 53 -6.44 2.17 -0.47
CA ASN A 53 -7.84 1.80 -0.43
C ASN A 53 -8.68 3.03 -0.08
N LYS A 54 -9.63 3.38 -0.95
CA LYS A 54 -10.60 4.44 -0.69
C LYS A 54 -11.99 3.89 -0.97
N ILE A 55 -12.93 4.18 -0.08
CA ILE A 55 -14.32 3.76 -0.22
C ILE A 55 -15.26 4.91 0.16
N ALA A 56 -16.42 4.97 -0.50
CA ALA A 56 -17.46 5.92 -0.15
C ALA A 56 -18.13 5.50 1.16
N ILE A 57 -18.49 6.49 1.98
CA ILE A 57 -19.33 6.32 3.16
C ILE A 57 -20.78 6.54 2.71
N GLU A 58 -21.62 5.53 2.89
CA GLU A 58 -23.01 5.48 2.42
C GLU A 58 -24.02 5.74 3.54
N SER A 59 -23.61 5.74 4.81
CA SER A 59 -24.48 5.98 5.96
C SER A 59 -23.75 6.67 7.12
N GLU A 60 -24.51 7.29 8.03
CA GLU A 60 -23.95 7.93 9.22
C GLU A 60 -23.21 6.94 10.13
N ALA A 61 -23.72 5.71 10.24
CA ALA A 61 -23.06 4.64 10.97
C ALA A 61 -21.69 4.26 10.39
N GLU A 62 -21.46 4.48 9.09
CA GLU A 62 -20.16 4.26 8.44
C GLU A 62 -19.16 5.41 8.67
N ARG A 63 -19.56 6.51 9.32
CA ARG A 63 -18.62 7.56 9.72
C ARG A 63 -17.76 7.18 10.92
N ASP A 64 -18.17 6.18 11.69
CA ASP A 64 -17.39 5.67 12.81
C ASP A 64 -16.15 4.91 12.30
N LEU A 65 -14.97 5.41 12.65
CA LEU A 65 -13.70 4.75 12.32
C LEU A 65 -13.59 3.34 12.89
N ALA A 66 -14.18 3.07 14.06
CA ALA A 66 -14.17 1.74 14.67
C ALA A 66 -14.84 0.70 13.75
N LYS A 67 -15.73 1.14 12.85
CA LYS A 67 -16.37 0.27 11.87
C LYS A 67 -15.40 -0.21 10.80
N TRP A 68 -14.34 0.53 10.51
CA TRP A 68 -13.39 0.23 9.43
C TRP A 68 -12.08 -0.38 9.93
N VAL A 69 -11.59 0.08 11.07
CA VAL A 69 -10.27 -0.27 11.60
C VAL A 69 -10.33 -0.66 13.08
N THR A 70 -9.56 -1.68 13.44
CA THR A 70 -9.53 -2.24 14.81
C THR A 70 -8.63 -1.44 15.76
N LEU A 71 -7.84 -0.51 15.22
CA LEU A 71 -6.92 0.35 15.98
C LEU A 71 -7.61 1.52 16.69
N TRP A 72 -8.87 1.80 16.34
CA TRP A 72 -9.64 2.89 16.93
C TRP A 72 -10.62 2.37 17.99
N ALA A 73 -10.43 2.82 19.23
CA ALA A 73 -11.33 2.56 20.35
C ALA A 73 -11.87 3.85 20.99
N GLY A 74 -11.71 4.99 20.30
CA GLY A 74 -12.12 6.30 20.79
C GLY A 74 -13.63 6.51 20.64
N LYS A 75 -14.20 7.37 21.49
CA LYS A 75 -15.58 7.83 21.33
C LYS A 75 -15.69 8.68 20.06
N GLN A 76 -16.71 8.44 19.25
CA GLN A 76 -17.04 9.32 18.13
C GLN A 76 -17.39 10.71 18.66
N ILE A 77 -16.68 11.71 18.15
CA ILE A 77 -16.95 13.13 18.37
C ILE A 77 -17.49 13.73 17.08
N GLU A 78 -18.25 14.81 17.19
CA GLU A 78 -18.60 15.57 15.99
C GLU A 78 -17.33 16.23 15.43
N SER A 79 -16.89 15.72 14.29
CA SER A 79 -15.69 16.18 13.59
C SER A 79 -15.96 16.18 12.10
N GLU A 80 -15.46 17.19 11.39
CA GLU A 80 -15.50 17.22 9.93
C GLU A 80 -14.67 16.08 9.32
N SER A 81 -13.51 15.77 9.92
CA SER A 81 -12.66 14.65 9.55
C SER A 81 -11.88 14.13 10.75
N ILE A 82 -11.49 12.87 10.69
CA ILE A 82 -10.62 12.22 11.67
C ILE A 82 -9.65 11.29 10.94
N GLY A 83 -8.40 11.28 11.36
CA GLY A 83 -7.40 10.39 10.79
C GLY A 83 -6.26 10.11 11.75
N PHE A 84 -5.54 9.03 11.49
CA PHE A 84 -4.37 8.63 12.25
C PHE A 84 -3.30 8.00 11.37
N SER A 85 -2.06 8.14 11.85
CA SER A 85 -0.86 7.67 11.16
C SER A 85 -0.05 6.77 12.09
N LEU A 86 0.28 5.56 11.64
CA LEU A 86 1.22 4.67 12.31
C LEU A 86 2.47 4.49 11.47
N ARG A 87 3.60 4.31 12.15
CA ARG A 87 4.89 4.01 11.55
C ARG A 87 5.48 2.79 12.25
N HIS A 88 5.73 1.73 11.50
CA HIS A 88 6.33 0.50 12.03
C HIS A 88 7.68 0.25 11.38
N VAL A 89 8.72 0.05 12.19
CA VAL A 89 10.08 -0.18 11.71
C VAL A 89 10.36 -1.68 11.63
N PHE A 90 10.76 -2.16 10.47
CA PHE A 90 11.24 -3.52 10.25
C PHE A 90 12.76 -3.56 10.48
N ARG A 91 13.20 -4.50 11.31
CA ARG A 91 14.60 -4.66 11.71
C ARG A 91 15.10 -6.04 11.28
N ARG A 92 16.41 -6.12 10.98
CA ARG A 92 17.13 -7.37 10.76
C ARG A 92 17.41 -8.05 12.10
N ASP A 93 17.91 -9.29 12.07
CA ASP A 93 18.24 -10.06 13.28
C ASP A 93 19.28 -9.37 14.18
N ASN A 94 20.20 -8.61 13.58
CA ASN A 94 21.17 -7.78 14.32
C ASN A 94 20.58 -6.47 14.88
N GLY A 95 19.26 -6.29 14.79
CA GLY A 95 18.54 -5.11 15.27
C GLY A 95 18.58 -3.89 14.35
N SER A 96 19.34 -3.90 13.25
CA SER A 96 19.43 -2.74 12.35
C SER A 96 18.12 -2.55 11.55
N PRO A 97 17.63 -1.31 11.37
CA PRO A 97 16.43 -1.08 10.57
C PRO A 97 16.73 -1.25 9.07
N TYR A 98 15.83 -1.90 8.33
CA TYR A 98 15.96 -2.05 6.87
C TYR A 98 14.75 -1.55 6.09
N ALA A 99 13.59 -1.46 6.72
CA ALA A 99 12.37 -0.93 6.11
C ALA A 99 11.45 -0.26 7.14
N ARG A 100 10.51 0.52 6.65
CA ARG A 100 9.44 1.13 7.44
C ARG A 100 8.12 0.99 6.72
N MET A 101 7.10 0.59 7.46
CA MET A 101 5.72 0.61 7.03
C MET A 101 5.02 1.87 7.54
N PHE A 102 4.32 2.54 6.64
CA PHE A 102 3.56 3.75 6.84
C PHE A 102 2.09 3.37 6.68
N ILE A 103 1.31 3.57 7.72
CA ILE A 103 -0.13 3.33 7.71
C ILE A 103 -0.78 4.67 7.95
N ASP A 104 -1.62 5.12 7.03
CA ASP A 104 -2.37 6.35 7.15
C ASP A 104 -3.83 6.01 6.86
N CYS A 105 -4.73 6.33 7.79
CA CYS A 105 -6.14 6.15 7.55
C CYS A 105 -6.98 7.26 8.16
N GLY A 106 -8.19 7.44 7.63
CA GLY A 106 -9.10 8.46 8.12
C GLY A 106 -10.28 8.70 7.21
N SER A 107 -11.21 9.50 7.73
CA SER A 107 -12.31 10.05 6.95
C SER A 107 -11.87 11.28 6.17
N GLY A 108 -12.52 11.51 5.03
CA GLY A 108 -12.31 12.69 4.20
C GLY A 108 -13.45 12.85 3.19
N MET A 109 -13.30 13.79 2.28
CA MET A 109 -14.27 14.04 1.21
C MET A 109 -13.65 13.72 -0.16
N ASP A 110 -14.45 13.19 -1.08
CA ASP A 110 -14.06 13.08 -2.48
C ASP A 110 -14.24 14.42 -3.23
N VAL A 111 -13.84 14.44 -4.51
CA VAL A 111 -13.94 15.64 -5.37
C VAL A 111 -15.38 16.12 -5.61
N LYS A 112 -16.39 15.29 -5.30
CA LYS A 112 -17.82 15.62 -5.38
C LYS A 112 -18.41 15.96 -4.01
N GLY A 113 -17.59 16.08 -2.97
CA GLY A 113 -18.01 16.37 -1.60
C GLY A 113 -18.66 15.18 -0.89
N ARG A 114 -18.52 13.96 -1.40
CA ARG A 114 -19.06 12.76 -0.75
C ARG A 114 -18.10 12.28 0.33
N PRO A 115 -18.60 11.86 1.50
CA PRO A 115 -17.74 11.34 2.56
C PRO A 115 -17.09 10.03 2.12
N THR A 116 -15.84 9.85 2.50
CA THR A 116 -15.01 8.70 2.18
C THR A 116 -14.22 8.25 3.38
N PHE A 117 -13.89 6.96 3.41
CA PHE A 117 -12.86 6.42 4.27
C PHE A 117 -11.66 6.01 3.41
N GLY A 118 -10.47 6.43 3.83
CA GLY A 118 -9.20 6.10 3.19
C GLY A 118 -8.31 5.29 4.10
N LEU A 119 -7.64 4.28 3.55
CA LEU A 119 -6.57 3.52 4.18
C LEU A 119 -5.43 3.35 3.17
N THR A 120 -4.28 3.94 3.48
CA THR A 120 -3.04 3.75 2.74
C THR A 120 -2.06 2.97 3.61
N ILE A 121 -1.52 1.89 3.08
CA ILE A 121 -0.42 1.15 3.69
C ILE A 121 0.73 1.12 2.70
N SER A 122 1.86 1.71 3.07
CA SER A 122 3.07 1.76 2.26
C SER A 122 4.21 1.06 2.98
N MET A 123 5.01 0.29 2.27
CA MET A 123 6.26 -0.27 2.76
C MET A 123 7.41 0.28 1.94
N ARG A 124 8.36 0.94 2.62
CA ARG A 124 9.54 1.54 2.01
C ARG A 124 10.80 1.06 2.72
N GLY A 125 11.83 0.71 1.96
CA GLY A 125 13.10 0.24 2.53
C GLY A 125 14.16 0.02 1.48
N ALA A 126 15.35 -0.37 1.93
CA ALA A 126 16.41 -0.78 1.03
C ALA A 126 16.26 -2.29 0.73
N PRO A 127 16.43 -2.71 -0.55
CA PRO A 127 16.60 -4.12 -0.86
C PRO A 127 17.88 -4.67 -0.20
N LEU A 128 18.05 -5.99 -0.21
CA LEU A 128 19.22 -6.63 0.41
C LEU A 128 20.51 -6.28 -0.37
N GLU A 129 20.40 -6.28 -1.69
CA GLU A 129 21.43 -5.88 -2.64
C GLU A 129 20.88 -4.78 -3.55
N THR A 130 21.74 -4.07 -4.27
CA THR A 130 21.32 -2.96 -5.13
C THR A 130 20.84 -3.40 -6.53
N THR A 131 20.49 -4.68 -6.70
CA THR A 131 20.12 -5.29 -7.99
C THR A 131 18.60 -5.24 -8.23
N ILE A 132 18.18 -5.34 -9.49
CA ILE A 132 16.74 -5.46 -9.85
C ILE A 132 16.10 -6.68 -9.17
N ALA A 133 16.77 -7.83 -9.17
CA ALA A 133 16.26 -9.05 -8.53
C ALA A 133 15.97 -8.83 -7.04
N SER A 134 16.93 -8.26 -6.29
CA SER A 134 16.75 -7.98 -4.86
C SER A 134 15.67 -6.92 -4.59
N ALA A 135 15.51 -5.96 -5.51
CA ALA A 135 14.39 -5.01 -5.46
C ALA A 135 13.03 -5.70 -5.66
N MET A 136 12.92 -6.65 -6.59
CA MET A 136 11.68 -7.40 -6.82
C MET A 136 11.34 -8.30 -5.63
N ASP A 137 12.33 -8.97 -5.03
CA ASP A 137 12.14 -9.73 -3.79
C ASP A 137 11.59 -8.85 -2.66
N PHE A 138 12.12 -7.62 -2.53
CA PHE A 138 11.60 -6.65 -1.57
C PHE A 138 10.14 -6.31 -1.86
N MET A 139 9.74 -6.13 -3.13
CA MET A 139 8.36 -5.79 -3.49
C MET A 139 7.39 -6.93 -3.17
N ILE A 140 7.78 -8.19 -3.41
CA ILE A 140 6.98 -9.39 -3.08
C ILE A 140 6.80 -9.51 -1.56
N TYR A 141 7.90 -9.36 -0.81
CA TYR A 141 7.85 -9.35 0.66
C TYR A 141 6.98 -8.19 1.18
N GLY A 142 7.18 -6.99 0.62
CA GLY A 142 6.45 -5.78 1.00
C GLY A 142 4.95 -5.91 0.78
N ARG A 143 4.53 -6.52 -0.34
CA ARG A 143 3.12 -6.88 -0.55
C ARG A 143 2.60 -7.78 0.55
N SER A 144 3.32 -8.86 0.84
CA SER A 144 2.86 -9.87 1.82
C SER A 144 2.72 -9.24 3.20
N ALA A 145 3.66 -8.38 3.59
CA ALA A 145 3.60 -7.61 4.82
C ALA A 145 2.42 -6.63 4.85
N ILE A 146 2.15 -5.92 3.74
CA ILE A 146 0.99 -5.02 3.61
C ILE A 146 -0.32 -5.78 3.72
N VAL A 147 -0.49 -6.89 3.00
CA VAL A 147 -1.73 -7.69 3.02
C VAL A 147 -1.98 -8.23 4.42
N LYS A 148 -0.95 -8.79 5.07
CA LYS A 148 -1.05 -9.25 6.46
C LYS A 148 -1.45 -8.11 7.38
N LYS A 149 -0.78 -6.95 7.29
CA LYS A 149 -1.08 -5.81 8.15
C LYS A 149 -2.50 -5.29 7.91
N PHE A 150 -2.92 -5.21 6.66
CA PHE A 150 -4.27 -4.82 6.28
C PHE A 150 -5.29 -5.70 7.00
N SER A 151 -5.16 -7.02 6.91
CA SER A 151 -6.07 -7.96 7.58
C SER A 151 -6.07 -7.83 9.10
N GLU A 152 -4.92 -7.52 9.71
CA GLU A 152 -4.80 -7.32 11.16
C GLU A 152 -5.50 -6.03 11.66
N ILE A 153 -5.45 -4.95 10.87
CA ILE A 153 -5.89 -3.62 11.32
C ILE A 153 -7.29 -3.23 10.85
N THR A 154 -7.91 -4.03 9.99
CA THR A 154 -9.23 -3.75 9.42
C THR A 154 -10.28 -4.72 9.95
N THR A 155 -11.52 -4.28 10.00
CA THR A 155 -12.63 -5.08 10.56
C THR A 155 -13.21 -6.05 9.52
N PRO A 156 -13.98 -7.07 9.94
CA PRO A 156 -14.76 -7.91 9.01
C PRO A 156 -15.71 -7.09 8.12
N TYR A 157 -16.29 -6.02 8.67
CA TYR A 157 -17.14 -5.09 7.91
C TYR A 157 -16.37 -4.45 6.75
N ALA A 158 -15.15 -3.99 7.03
CA ALA A 158 -14.29 -3.40 6.01
C ALA A 158 -13.90 -4.43 4.94
N HIS A 159 -13.64 -5.68 5.33
CA HIS A 159 -13.34 -6.77 4.39
C HIS A 159 -14.52 -7.03 3.44
N GLU A 160 -15.74 -7.08 3.97
CA GLU A 160 -16.96 -7.23 3.17
C GLU A 160 -17.11 -6.07 2.17
N LYS A 161 -16.99 -4.83 2.65
CA LYS A 161 -17.13 -3.63 1.81
C LYS A 161 -16.05 -3.49 0.74
N TRP A 162 -14.82 -3.96 1.01
CA TRP A 162 -13.76 -4.03 0.01
C TRP A 162 -13.78 -5.30 -0.85
N GLY A 163 -14.74 -6.21 -0.62
CA GLY A 163 -14.91 -7.43 -1.42
C GLY A 163 -13.79 -8.45 -1.23
N ILE A 164 -13.15 -8.46 -0.06
CA ILE A 164 -12.12 -9.44 0.28
C ILE A 164 -12.84 -10.74 0.65
N LYS A 165 -12.78 -11.72 -0.26
CA LYS A 165 -13.19 -13.09 0.06
C LYS A 165 -12.17 -13.63 1.06
N ASN A 166 -12.63 -14.09 2.24
CA ASN A 166 -11.82 -14.64 3.32
C ASN A 166 -10.59 -15.38 2.78
N VAL A 167 -9.40 -14.88 3.12
CA VAL A 167 -8.10 -15.51 2.85
C VAL A 167 -7.87 -16.63 3.84
#